data_AF-A0A9X1HJE6-F1
#
_entry.id   AF-A0A9X1HJE6-F1
#
_cell.length_a   1.000
_cell.length_b   1.000
_cell.length_c   1.000
_cell.angle_alpha   90.00
_cell.angle_beta   90.00
_cell.angle_gamma   90.00
#
_symmetry.space_group_name_H-M   'P 1'
#
loop_
_entity.id
_entity.type
_entity.pdbx_description
1 polymer ?
#
loop_
_entity_poly.entity_id
_entity_poly.type
_entity_poly.pdbx_seq_one_letter_code
_entity_poly.pdbx_strand_id
1 'polypeptide(L)'
;METSGTGFKKPPLIQNEEGNERTIGLELELSGLRLDEITRIIREVYNGEVEKISNYEALVKETRFGEFRVELDAELFSELKVKNYFEKIGLDDLEPGLGDSIEDFMATAAETVVPFEIVY
;
A
#
# COMPACT_ATOMS: atom_id res chain seq x y z
N MET A 1 23.02 -18.66 29.58
CA MET A 1 21.78 -19.08 28.89
C MET A 1 21.14 -17.80 28.38
N GLU A 2 20.98 -17.51 27.10
CA GLU A 2 21.21 -18.23 25.84
C GLU A 2 21.65 -17.21 24.79
N THR A 3 22.66 -17.56 24.00
CA THR A 3 23.03 -16.85 22.77
C THR A 3 22.17 -17.38 21.64
N SER A 4 20.99 -16.82 21.43
CA SER A 4 20.15 -17.12 20.27
C SER A 4 20.62 -16.34 19.03
N GLY A 5 21.57 -16.93 18.30
CA GLY A 5 21.23 -17.55 17.01
C GLY A 5 21.16 -16.76 15.70
N THR A 6 21.49 -15.46 15.60
CA THR A 6 21.42 -14.79 14.27
C THR A 6 22.59 -13.85 13.91
N GLY A 7 23.46 -13.49 14.86
CA GLY A 7 24.56 -12.54 14.61
C GLY A 7 24.12 -11.08 14.39
N PHE A 8 22.82 -10.79 14.43
CA PHE A 8 22.31 -9.43 14.34
C PHE A 8 22.45 -8.69 15.68
N LYS A 9 22.80 -7.41 15.62
CA LYS A 9 22.80 -6.53 16.79
C LYS A 9 21.36 -6.26 17.21
N LYS A 10 21.09 -6.36 18.50
CA LYS A 10 19.80 -5.93 19.05
C LYS A 10 19.62 -4.42 18.82
N PRO A 11 18.40 -3.95 18.56
CA PRO A 11 18.12 -2.53 18.52
C PRO A 11 18.43 -1.89 19.89
N PRO A 12 18.78 -0.59 19.95
CA PRO A 12 19.08 0.09 21.21
C PRO A 12 17.94 0.03 22.23
N LEU A 13 16.70 -0.04 21.72
CA LEU A 13 15.48 -0.21 22.51
C LEU A 13 14.78 -1.49 22.05
N ILE A 14 14.62 -2.44 22.96
CA ILE A 14 14.01 -3.76 22.70
C ILE A 14 12.53 -3.83 23.11
N GLN A 15 12.04 -2.80 23.80
CA GLN A 15 10.64 -2.66 24.19
C GLN A 15 10.05 -1.38 23.59
N ASN A 16 8.74 -1.40 23.34
CA ASN A 16 7.97 -0.20 22.99
C ASN A 16 7.59 0.58 24.28
N GLU A 17 6.86 1.69 24.13
CA GLU A 17 6.47 2.55 25.26
C GLU A 17 5.54 1.86 26.28
N GLU A 18 4.85 0.80 25.86
CA GLU A 18 3.96 -0.01 26.69
C GLU A 18 4.68 -1.18 27.40
N GLY A 19 5.99 -1.35 27.15
CA GLY A 19 6.79 -2.45 27.71
C GLY A 19 6.68 -3.77 26.94
N ASN A 20 5.96 -3.80 25.82
CA ASN A 20 5.87 -4.97 24.93
C ASN A 20 7.14 -5.08 24.06
N GLU A 21 7.42 -6.28 23.52
CA GLU A 21 8.54 -6.47 22.59
C GLU A 21 8.42 -5.51 21.40
N ARG A 22 9.50 -4.78 21.10
CA ARG A 22 9.51 -3.82 20.01
C ARG A 22 9.53 -4.56 18.67
N THR A 23 8.50 -4.34 17.87
CA THR A 23 8.42 -4.82 16.49
C THR A 23 8.88 -3.73 15.50
N ILE A 24 9.06 -4.11 14.25
CA ILE A 24 9.21 -3.18 13.12
C ILE A 24 7.98 -3.33 12.23
N GLY A 25 7.47 -2.21 11.71
CA GLY A 25 6.59 -2.22 10.55
C GLY A 25 7.43 -2.35 9.29
N LEU A 26 6.95 -3.10 8.30
CA LEU A 26 7.55 -3.20 6.99
C LEU A 26 6.52 -2.84 5.93
N GLU A 27 6.87 -1.86 5.11
CA GLU A 27 6.08 -1.42 3.96
C GLU A 27 6.93 -1.59 2.70
N LEU A 28 6.30 -2.05 1.63
CA LEU A 28 6.93 -2.21 0.32
C LEU A 28 6.10 -1.47 -0.73
N GLU A 29 6.67 -0.40 -1.27
CA GLU A 29 6.08 0.35 -2.38
C GLU A 29 6.71 -0.08 -3.71
N LEU A 30 5.87 -0.32 -4.72
CA LEU A 30 6.32 -0.69 -6.05
C LEU A 30 5.39 -0.16 -7.14
N SER A 31 5.98 0.26 -8.26
CA SER A 31 5.27 0.71 -9.46
C SER A 31 5.40 -0.31 -10.60
N GLY A 32 4.50 -0.25 -11.58
CA GLY A 32 4.58 -1.06 -12.80
C GLY A 32 4.03 -2.48 -12.67
N LEU A 33 3.39 -2.81 -11.54
CA LEU A 33 2.57 -4.01 -11.37
C LEU A 33 1.15 -3.60 -11.00
N ARG A 34 0.17 -4.33 -11.52
CA ARG A 34 -1.23 -4.15 -11.15
C ARG A 34 -1.58 -4.91 -9.87
N LEU A 35 -2.64 -4.51 -9.19
CA LEU A 35 -3.13 -5.13 -7.95
C LEU A 35 -3.33 -6.66 -8.06
N ASP A 36 -3.84 -7.14 -9.19
CA ASP A 36 -4.03 -8.58 -9.47
C ASP A 36 -2.70 -9.33 -9.61
N GLU A 37 -1.68 -8.68 -10.17
CA GLU A 37 -0.34 -9.26 -10.30
C GLU A 37 0.35 -9.37 -8.95
N ILE A 38 0.24 -8.32 -8.12
CA ILE A 38 0.83 -8.27 -6.79
C ILE A 38 0.21 -9.33 -5.88
N THR A 39 -1.11 -9.34 -5.77
CA THR A 39 -1.84 -10.31 -4.92
C THR A 39 -1.60 -11.75 -5.37
N ARG A 40 -1.52 -12.00 -6.68
CA ARG A 40 -1.13 -13.32 -7.21
C ARG A 40 0.28 -13.71 -6.77
N ILE A 41 1.26 -12.83 -6.89
CA ILE A 41 2.65 -13.11 -6.48
C ILE A 41 2.72 -13.40 -4.98
N ILE A 42 2.07 -12.60 -4.15
CA ILE A 42 2.01 -12.84 -2.69
C ILE A 42 1.43 -14.23 -2.41
N ARG A 43 0.31 -14.59 -3.06
CA ARG A 43 -0.30 -15.91 -2.92
C ARG A 43 0.63 -17.04 -3.38
N GLU A 44 1.34 -16.87 -4.49
CA GLU A 44 2.28 -17.88 -5.01
C GLU A 44 3.47 -18.10 -4.06
N VAL A 45 3.97 -17.05 -3.41
CA VAL A 45 5.14 -17.13 -2.52
C VAL A 45 4.77 -17.56 -1.10
N TYR A 46 3.61 -17.10 -0.60
CA TYR A 46 3.22 -17.20 0.82
C TYR A 46 1.93 -18.02 1.07
N ASN A 47 1.29 -18.54 0.02
CA ASN A 47 -0.07 -19.09 0.04
C ASN A 47 -1.12 -18.04 0.46
N GLY A 48 -2.36 -18.47 0.61
CA GLY A 48 -3.45 -17.65 1.12
C GLY A 48 -4.60 -17.45 0.14
N GLU A 49 -5.55 -16.62 0.55
CA GLU A 49 -6.76 -16.31 -0.19
C GLU A 49 -6.85 -14.81 -0.48
N VAL A 50 -7.14 -14.45 -1.73
CA VAL A 50 -7.24 -13.06 -2.16
C VAL A 50 -8.67 -12.58 -1.99
N GLU A 51 -8.87 -11.54 -1.19
CA GLU A 51 -10.12 -10.80 -1.05
C GLU A 51 -9.96 -9.43 -1.71
N LYS A 52 -10.61 -9.23 -2.86
CA LYS A 52 -10.58 -7.94 -3.56
C LYS A 52 -11.61 -7.00 -2.93
N ILE A 53 -11.13 -5.90 -2.35
CA ILE A 53 -11.97 -4.87 -1.72
C ILE A 53 -12.44 -3.85 -2.76
N SER A 54 -11.53 -3.40 -3.62
CA SER A 54 -11.82 -2.46 -4.71
C SER A 54 -10.86 -2.69 -5.89
N ASN A 55 -10.87 -1.80 -6.90
CA ASN A 55 -9.86 -1.82 -7.96
C ASN A 55 -8.47 -1.37 -7.48
N TYR A 56 -8.39 -0.78 -6.29
CA TYR A 56 -7.18 -0.17 -5.74
C TYR A 56 -6.77 -0.76 -4.40
N GLU A 57 -7.52 -1.74 -3.88
CA GLU A 57 -7.27 -2.36 -2.58
C GLU A 57 -7.65 -3.85 -2.60
N ALA A 58 -6.79 -4.69 -2.04
CA ALA A 58 -7.06 -6.09 -1.81
C ALA A 58 -6.32 -6.61 -0.56
N LEU A 59 -6.86 -7.67 0.03
CA LEU A 59 -6.24 -8.40 1.13
C LEU A 59 -5.80 -9.78 0.64
N VAL A 60 -4.63 -10.24 1.09
CA VAL A 60 -4.22 -11.64 0.97
C VAL A 60 -4.20 -12.23 2.36
N LYS A 61 -5.22 -13.00 2.68
CA LYS A 61 -5.46 -13.58 4.00
C LYS A 61 -4.90 -14.99 4.09
N GLU A 62 -4.78 -15.50 5.31
CA GLU A 62 -4.36 -16.89 5.58
C GLU A 62 -3.01 -17.26 4.98
N THR A 63 -2.11 -16.29 4.82
CA THR A 63 -0.74 -16.56 4.39
C THR A 63 0.07 -17.12 5.55
N ARG A 64 1.23 -17.71 5.26
CA ARG A 64 2.14 -18.20 6.32
C ARG A 64 2.68 -17.11 7.25
N PHE A 65 2.56 -15.84 6.87
CA PHE A 65 3.03 -14.71 7.67
C PHE A 65 1.86 -13.93 8.30
N GLY A 66 0.64 -14.02 7.77
CA GLY A 66 -0.50 -13.25 8.26
C GLY A 66 -1.30 -12.66 7.10
N GLU A 67 -1.97 -11.54 7.36
CA GLU A 67 -2.67 -10.79 6.33
C GLU A 67 -1.71 -9.81 5.65
N PHE A 68 -1.69 -9.81 4.31
CA PHE A 68 -1.09 -8.73 3.55
C PHE A 68 -2.19 -7.81 3.05
N ARG A 69 -2.04 -6.51 3.25
CA ARG A 69 -2.86 -5.49 2.60
C ARG A 69 -2.09 -4.93 1.43
N VAL A 70 -2.73 -4.86 0.26
CA VAL A 70 -2.17 -4.25 -0.93
C VAL A 70 -3.07 -3.09 -1.33
N GLU A 71 -2.55 -1.87 -1.33
CA GLU A 71 -3.33 -0.67 -1.61
C GLU A 71 -2.58 0.32 -2.49
N LEU A 72 -3.33 1.10 -3.27
CA LEU A 72 -2.75 2.19 -4.04
C LEU A 72 -2.38 3.33 -3.08
N ASP A 73 -1.16 3.86 -3.18
CA ASP A 73 -0.67 4.93 -2.30
C ASP A 73 -1.58 6.17 -2.34
N ALA A 74 -2.22 6.45 -1.21
CA ALA A 74 -3.19 7.53 -1.03
C ALA A 74 -2.53 8.91 -0.83
N GLU A 75 -1.29 8.97 -0.34
CA GLU A 75 -0.56 10.22 -0.15
C GLU A 75 -0.13 10.78 -1.51
N LEU A 76 0.54 9.95 -2.33
CA LEU A 76 0.92 10.36 -3.69
C LEU A 76 -0.31 10.70 -4.53
N PHE A 77 -1.40 9.94 -4.37
CA PHE A 77 -2.67 10.24 -5.01
C PHE A 77 -3.19 11.64 -4.66
N SER A 78 -3.15 12.00 -3.38
CA SER A 78 -3.60 13.31 -2.90
C SER A 78 -2.75 14.43 -3.48
N GLU A 79 -1.42 14.25 -3.55
CA GLU A 79 -0.52 15.22 -4.18
C GLU A 79 -0.79 15.41 -5.67
N LEU A 80 -0.98 14.31 -6.41
CA LEU A 80 -1.21 14.35 -7.87
C LEU A 80 -2.57 14.97 -8.21
N LYS A 81 -3.62 14.63 -7.45
CA LYS A 81 -4.92 15.29 -7.55
C LYS A 81 -4.80 16.78 -7.29
N VAL A 82 -4.09 17.16 -6.23
CA VAL A 82 -3.97 18.57 -5.86
C VAL A 82 -3.27 19.37 -6.96
N LYS A 83 -2.15 18.87 -7.49
CA LYS A 83 -1.39 19.54 -8.55
C LYS A 83 -2.17 19.66 -9.85
N ASN A 84 -2.68 18.56 -10.39
CA ASN A 84 -3.27 18.57 -11.74
C ASN A 84 -4.69 19.14 -11.78
N TYR A 85 -5.46 19.03 -10.69
CA TYR A 85 -6.87 19.42 -10.66
C TYR A 85 -7.06 20.89 -10.28
N PHE A 86 -6.39 21.38 -9.23
CA PHE A 86 -6.51 22.78 -8.80
C PHE A 86 -5.71 23.77 -9.66
N GLU A 87 -4.69 23.33 -10.40
CA GLU A 87 -4.05 24.18 -11.41
C GLU A 87 -4.93 24.38 -12.66
N LYS A 88 -5.78 23.40 -13.01
CA LYS A 88 -6.63 23.45 -14.21
C LYS A 88 -7.99 24.08 -13.96
N ILE A 89 -8.59 23.85 -12.80
CA ILE A 89 -9.89 24.40 -12.45
C ILE A 89 -9.64 25.45 -11.37
N GLY A 90 -9.67 26.72 -11.75
CA GLY A 90 -9.72 27.81 -10.79
C GLY A 90 -10.86 27.51 -9.79
N LEU A 91 -10.58 27.71 -8.50
CA LEU A 91 -11.35 27.25 -7.33
C LEU A 91 -12.87 27.56 -7.31
N ASP A 92 -13.39 28.26 -8.32
CA ASP A 92 -14.75 28.80 -8.39
C ASP A 92 -15.75 27.94 -9.17
N ASP A 93 -15.32 26.99 -10.02
CA ASP A 93 -16.22 26.17 -10.87
C ASP A 93 -16.17 24.66 -10.52
N LEU A 94 -16.82 24.29 -9.41
CA LEU A 94 -17.09 22.88 -9.09
C LEU A 94 -18.34 22.40 -9.86
N GLU A 95 -18.14 21.97 -11.11
CA GLU A 95 -19.21 21.39 -11.93
C GLU A 95 -19.55 19.92 -11.55
N PRO A 96 -20.80 19.49 -11.77
CA PRO A 96 -21.21 18.09 -11.63
C PRO A 96 -20.60 17.24 -12.75
N GLY A 97 -19.54 16.49 -12.42
CA GLY A 97 -18.74 15.68 -13.35
C GLY A 97 -17.35 15.32 -12.82
N LEU A 98 -16.96 15.94 -11.68
CA LEU A 98 -15.74 15.68 -10.92
C LEU A 98 -15.41 14.19 -10.68
N GLY A 99 -16.44 13.35 -10.47
CA GLY A 99 -16.26 11.92 -10.14
C GLY A 99 -15.63 11.12 -11.29
N ASP A 100 -16.16 11.27 -12.50
CA ASP A 100 -15.75 10.47 -13.66
C ASP A 100 -14.30 10.80 -14.08
N SER A 101 -13.93 12.09 -14.05
CA SER A 101 -12.57 12.53 -14.39
C SER A 101 -11.52 12.06 -13.38
N ILE A 102 -11.90 11.90 -12.11
CA ILE A 102 -11.03 11.33 -11.08
C ILE A 102 -10.81 9.84 -11.35
N GLU A 103 -11.85 9.10 -11.73
CA GLU A 103 -11.76 7.66 -12.01
C GLU A 103 -10.89 7.37 -13.25
N ASP A 104 -11.01 8.19 -14.29
CA ASP A 104 -10.16 8.10 -15.49
C ASP A 104 -8.68 8.39 -15.20
N PHE A 105 -8.42 9.43 -14.38
CA PHE A 105 -7.06 9.71 -13.91
C PHE A 105 -6.52 8.55 -13.07
N MET A 106 -7.35 7.94 -12.23
CA MET A 106 -6.97 6.80 -11.40
C MET A 106 -6.60 5.57 -12.22
N ALA A 107 -7.39 5.24 -13.23
CA ALA A 107 -7.06 4.14 -14.14
C ALA A 107 -5.69 4.39 -14.80
N THR A 108 -5.45 5.60 -15.29
CA THR A 108 -4.20 5.98 -15.96
C THR A 108 -3.00 5.97 -15.00
N ALA A 109 -3.18 6.49 -13.78
CA ALA A 109 -2.12 6.64 -12.79
C ALA A 109 -1.74 5.30 -12.16
N ALA A 110 -2.71 4.44 -11.86
CA ALA A 110 -2.48 3.06 -11.39
C ALA A 110 -1.75 2.21 -12.45
N GLU A 111 -1.90 2.53 -13.73
CA GLU A 111 -1.17 1.84 -14.81
C GLU A 111 0.30 2.28 -14.94
N THR A 112 0.68 3.48 -14.46
CA THR A 112 1.96 4.09 -14.90
C THR A 112 2.78 4.85 -13.85
N VAL A 113 2.16 5.41 -12.80
CA VAL A 113 2.83 6.42 -11.95
C VAL A 113 2.67 6.16 -10.45
N VAL A 114 1.50 5.68 -10.00
CA VAL A 114 1.21 5.55 -8.57
C VAL A 114 1.61 4.15 -8.10
N PRO A 115 2.50 4.02 -7.09
CA PRO A 115 2.88 2.73 -6.58
C PRO A 115 1.72 2.09 -5.81
N PHE A 116 1.75 0.77 -5.79
CA PHE A 116 1.03 0.00 -4.79
C PHE A 116 1.94 -0.21 -3.59
N GLU A 117 1.37 -0.04 -2.41
CA GLU A 117 1.94 -0.34 -1.12
C GLU A 117 1.49 -1.73 -0.66
N ILE A 118 2.41 -2.51 -0.10
CA ILE A 118 2.14 -3.75 0.59
C ILE A 118 2.46 -3.55 2.08
N VAL A 119 1.46 -3.76 2.93
CA VAL A 119 1.55 -3.63 4.40
C VAL A 119 1.40 -4.99 5.07
N TYR A 120 2.17 -5.22 6.14
CA TYR A 120 2.25 -6.46 6.92
C TYR A 120 2.22 -6.20 8.44
#